data_AF-A0A9W9HQF5-F1
#
_entry.id   AF-A0A9W9HQF5-F1
#
_cell.length_a   1.000
_cell.length_b   1.000
_cell.length_c   1.000
_cell.angle_alpha   90.00
_cell.angle_beta   90.00
_cell.angle_gamma   90.00
#
_symmetry.space_group_name_H-M   'P 1'
#
loop_
_entity.id
_entity.type
_entity.pdbx_description
1 polymer ?
#
loop_
_entity_poly.entity_id
_entity_poly.type
_entity_poly.pdbx_seq_one_letter_code
_entity_poly.pdbx_strand_id
1 'polypeptide(L)'
;MANAPHGGVLKDLLARDAPRQEQLAAEAETLPAVVLSERQLCDLELIMNGGFSPLEGFMNQADYDRVCEDCRLADGNVFSMPITLDVTQQVIDENKLKAGARITLRDFRDDRNLAILTIDDIYRPDKEKEAKLVFGGDPEHPAIVYLNETVQDFYIGGKVEAVNKLNHYDYVALRYTPAELRVHFDKLGWSRVVAFQTRNPMHRAHRELTVRAARSRQANVLIHPVVGLTKPGDIDHFTRVRAYEALLPRYPNGMAVLGLLGLAMRMGGPREAIWHAIIRKNHGATHFIVGRDHAGPGKNSKGVDFYGAYDAQHAVEKYKDELGIEVVEFQMVTYLPDSDEYRPVDQVPEGVKTLNISGTELRRRLRTGAHIPEWFSYPEVVKILRESNPPRASQGFTIFLTGYMNSGKDAIARALQVTLNQQGGRSVSLLLGDTVRHELSSELGFTREDRHTNIQRIAFVASELTRSGAAVIAAPIAPYEHSRKYARDAVSQAGNFFLVHVATPLEYCEKTDKRGIYAAARRGEIKGFTGVDDPYEAPEKADLVVDASKQSVRSIVHEIILVLESEGYFEKTQ
;
A
#
# COMPACT_ATOMS: atom_id res chain seq x y z
N MET A 1 -7.47 27.78 -22.05
CA MET A 1 -6.34 27.53 -21.12
C MET A 1 -6.73 27.83 -19.67
N ALA A 2 -6.67 26.83 -18.77
CA ALA A 2 -7.15 26.95 -17.39
C ALA A 2 -6.11 27.58 -16.42
N ASN A 3 -4.89 27.04 -16.32
CA ASN A 3 -3.79 27.60 -15.50
C ASN A 3 -2.43 27.40 -16.18
N ALA A 4 -1.51 28.36 -16.11
CA ALA A 4 -0.15 28.18 -16.64
C ALA A 4 0.63 27.11 -15.84
N PRO A 5 1.50 26.31 -16.47
CA PRO A 5 2.40 25.39 -15.77
C PRO A 5 3.28 26.10 -14.75
N HIS A 6 3.70 25.39 -13.71
CA HIS A 6 4.67 25.92 -12.75
C HIS A 6 6.05 26.07 -13.44
N GLY A 7 6.73 27.20 -13.19
CA GLY A 7 7.89 27.63 -13.98
C GLY A 7 7.57 28.14 -15.40
N GLY A 8 6.30 28.27 -15.77
CA GLY A 8 5.84 28.87 -17.02
C GLY A 8 5.84 27.96 -18.26
N VAL A 9 6.59 26.85 -18.24
CA VAL A 9 6.70 25.89 -19.34
C VAL A 9 6.33 24.50 -18.85
N LEU A 10 5.43 23.82 -19.58
CA LEU A 10 5.13 22.41 -19.31
C LEU A 10 6.29 21.56 -19.83
N LYS A 11 6.94 20.82 -18.93
CA LYS A 11 8.03 19.88 -19.24
C LYS A 11 7.48 18.55 -19.75
N ASP A 12 6.69 18.58 -20.81
CA ASP A 12 6.24 17.37 -21.50
C ASP A 12 7.38 16.80 -22.35
N LEU A 13 8.20 15.96 -21.70
CA LEU A 13 9.40 15.37 -22.31
C LEU A 13 9.03 14.35 -23.37
N LEU A 14 7.90 13.64 -23.19
CA LEU A 14 7.35 12.73 -24.20
C LEU A 14 7.03 13.49 -25.49
N ALA A 15 6.36 14.64 -25.40
CA ALA A 15 6.10 15.48 -26.57
C ALA A 15 7.37 16.10 -27.16
N ARG A 16 8.31 16.56 -26.30
CA ARG A 16 9.60 17.12 -26.73
C ARG A 16 10.42 16.13 -27.54
N ASP A 17 10.49 14.87 -27.08
CA ASP A 17 11.39 13.86 -27.62
C ASP A 17 10.72 12.93 -28.64
N ALA A 18 9.40 13.02 -28.84
CA ALA A 18 8.68 12.25 -29.84
C ALA A 18 9.33 12.24 -31.25
N PRO A 19 9.87 13.37 -31.77
CA PRO A 19 10.56 13.35 -33.07
C PRO A 19 11.87 12.54 -33.10
N ARG A 20 12.47 12.25 -31.94
CA ARG A 20 13.73 11.49 -31.78
C ARG A 20 13.50 10.09 -31.21
N GLN A 21 12.25 9.64 -31.11
CA GLN A 21 11.88 8.41 -30.40
C GLN A 21 12.65 7.18 -30.91
N GLU A 22 12.71 6.96 -32.22
CA GLU A 22 13.42 5.81 -32.80
C GLU A 22 14.93 5.85 -32.50
N GLN A 23 15.55 7.03 -32.57
CA GLN A 23 16.97 7.21 -32.25
C GLN A 23 17.24 6.92 -30.77
N LEU A 24 16.44 7.49 -29.88
CA LEU A 24 16.58 7.28 -28.44
C LEU A 24 16.29 5.84 -28.05
N ALA A 25 15.34 5.17 -28.72
CA ALA A 25 15.06 3.76 -28.50
C ALA A 25 16.27 2.89 -28.90
N ALA A 26 16.84 3.13 -30.08
CA ALA A 26 18.03 2.41 -30.54
C ALA A 26 19.24 2.63 -29.63
N GLU A 27 19.45 3.86 -29.15
CA GLU A 27 20.51 4.17 -28.18
C GLU A 27 20.28 3.45 -26.85
N ALA A 28 19.05 3.48 -26.32
CA ALA A 28 18.70 2.91 -25.03
C ALA A 28 18.95 1.40 -24.92
N GLU A 29 18.95 0.66 -26.04
CA GLU A 29 19.32 -0.77 -26.07
C GLU A 29 20.82 -1.01 -25.78
N THR A 30 21.67 0.00 -25.99
CA THR A 30 23.14 -0.13 -25.91
C THR A 30 23.75 0.40 -24.62
N LEU A 31 23.03 1.27 -23.91
CA LEU A 31 23.51 1.91 -22.68
C LEU A 31 23.40 0.97 -21.48
N PRO A 32 24.24 1.17 -20.43
CA PRO A 32 24.00 0.54 -19.13
C PRO A 32 22.61 0.89 -18.61
N ALA A 33 21.88 -0.11 -18.13
CA ALA A 33 20.49 0.04 -17.71
C ALA A 33 20.35 -0.05 -16.19
N VAL A 34 19.59 0.90 -15.62
CA VAL A 34 19.16 0.88 -14.23
C VAL A 34 17.67 0.54 -14.22
N VAL A 35 17.34 -0.58 -13.57
CA VAL A 35 15.95 -1.00 -13.35
C VAL A 35 15.37 -0.20 -12.19
N LEU A 36 14.25 0.47 -12.43
CA LEU A 36 13.64 1.39 -11.46
C LEU A 36 12.79 0.66 -10.43
N SER A 37 12.75 1.20 -9.21
CA SER A 37 11.76 0.82 -8.20
C SER A 37 10.37 1.37 -8.55
N GLU A 38 9.32 0.84 -7.92
CA GLU A 38 7.94 1.31 -8.13
C GLU A 38 7.77 2.81 -7.82
N ARG A 39 8.46 3.32 -6.79
CA ARG A 39 8.45 4.76 -6.45
C ARG A 39 9.12 5.58 -7.54
N GLN A 40 10.29 5.15 -8.02
CA GLN A 40 11.02 5.83 -9.08
C GLN A 40 10.26 5.80 -10.41
N LEU A 41 9.48 4.74 -10.69
CA LEU A 41 8.59 4.70 -11.87
C LEU A 41 7.47 5.75 -11.80
N CYS A 42 6.80 5.88 -10.64
CA CYS A 42 5.79 6.92 -10.45
C CYS A 42 6.39 8.33 -10.63
N ASP A 43 7.61 8.53 -10.11
CA ASP A 43 8.31 9.81 -10.24
C ASP A 43 8.71 10.06 -11.70
N LEU A 44 9.29 9.08 -12.38
CA LEU A 44 9.68 9.18 -13.79
C LEU A 44 8.47 9.48 -14.68
N GLU A 45 7.32 8.85 -14.44
CA GLU A 45 6.08 9.13 -15.19
C GLU A 45 5.71 10.62 -15.11
N LEU A 46 5.76 11.21 -13.92
CA LEU A 46 5.41 12.61 -13.68
C LEU A 46 6.50 13.60 -14.09
N ILE A 47 7.77 13.17 -14.14
CA ILE A 47 8.84 13.93 -14.79
C ILE A 47 8.58 13.98 -16.30
N MET A 48 8.39 12.82 -16.94
CA MET A 48 8.30 12.72 -18.40
C MET A 48 7.05 13.36 -18.98
N ASN A 49 5.92 13.33 -18.27
CA ASN A 49 4.67 13.94 -18.74
C ASN A 49 4.50 15.42 -18.32
N GLY A 50 5.47 15.99 -17.59
CA GLY A 50 5.44 17.37 -17.12
C GLY A 50 4.62 17.62 -15.84
N GLY A 51 4.14 16.58 -15.17
CA GLY A 51 3.48 16.66 -13.87
C GLY A 51 4.32 17.35 -12.79
N PHE A 52 5.65 17.24 -12.88
CA PHE A 52 6.62 17.91 -11.99
C PHE A 52 7.27 19.17 -12.55
N SER A 53 6.75 19.76 -13.63
CA SER A 53 7.28 21.03 -14.16
C SER A 53 7.52 22.05 -13.03
N PRO A 54 8.68 22.74 -12.99
CA PRO A 54 9.70 22.82 -14.05
C PRO A 54 10.75 21.69 -14.05
N LEU A 55 10.67 20.72 -13.14
CA LEU A 55 11.61 19.60 -13.08
C LEU A 55 11.57 18.77 -14.37
N GLU A 56 12.74 18.46 -14.93
CA GLU A 56 12.91 17.72 -16.21
C GLU A 56 13.89 16.53 -16.08
N GLY A 57 14.09 16.03 -14.86
CA GLY A 57 14.99 14.94 -14.53
C GLY A 57 14.95 14.60 -13.04
N PHE A 58 15.77 13.64 -12.61
CA PHE A 58 15.97 13.41 -11.18
C PHE A 58 16.93 14.46 -10.61
N MET A 59 16.66 14.93 -9.39
CA MET A 59 17.36 16.06 -8.79
C MET A 59 18.85 15.76 -8.59
N ASN A 60 19.68 16.61 -9.20
CA ASN A 60 21.09 16.71 -8.85
C ASN A 60 21.26 17.36 -7.46
N GLN A 61 22.49 17.37 -6.96
CA GLN A 61 22.75 17.81 -5.59
C GLN A 61 22.32 19.25 -5.35
N ALA A 62 22.50 20.14 -6.33
CA ALA A 62 22.14 21.55 -6.20
C ALA A 62 20.63 21.77 -6.04
N ASP A 63 19.82 21.06 -6.83
CA ASP A 63 18.36 21.08 -6.67
C ASP A 63 17.93 20.38 -5.39
N TYR A 64 18.50 19.21 -5.09
CA TYR A 64 18.17 18.42 -3.91
C TYR A 64 18.42 19.17 -2.60
N ASP A 65 19.62 19.72 -2.40
CA ASP A 65 20.00 20.39 -1.16
C ASP A 65 19.06 21.58 -0.90
N ARG A 66 18.76 22.36 -1.94
CA ARG A 66 17.87 23.52 -1.84
C ARG A 66 16.41 23.13 -1.65
N VAL A 67 15.96 22.00 -2.19
CA VAL A 67 14.61 21.48 -1.91
C VAL A 67 14.52 21.01 -0.45
N CYS A 68 15.51 20.29 0.04
CA CYS A 68 15.57 19.82 1.43
C CYS A 68 15.58 20.98 2.42
N GLU A 69 16.35 22.04 2.17
CA GLU A 69 16.50 23.17 3.10
C GLU A 69 15.44 24.26 2.92
N ASP A 70 15.19 24.68 1.67
CA ASP A 70 14.46 25.92 1.36
C ASP A 70 13.11 25.70 0.67
N CYS A 71 12.75 24.45 0.33
CA CYS A 71 11.61 24.11 -0.52
C CYS A 71 11.67 24.80 -1.90
N ARG A 72 12.86 24.90 -2.50
CA ARG A 72 13.07 25.49 -3.83
C ARG A 72 14.06 24.70 -4.66
N LEU A 73 13.88 24.72 -5.97
CA LEU A 73 14.91 24.29 -6.93
C LEU A 73 16.01 25.35 -7.06
N ALA A 74 17.14 24.98 -7.67
CA ALA A 74 18.27 25.86 -7.91
C ALA A 74 17.91 27.10 -8.75
N ASP A 75 16.91 26.99 -9.63
CA ASP A 75 16.39 28.11 -10.42
C ASP A 75 15.49 29.08 -9.62
N GLY A 76 15.18 28.76 -8.36
CA GLY A 76 14.37 29.56 -7.45
C GLY A 76 12.88 29.20 -7.42
N ASN A 77 12.39 28.36 -8.33
CA ASN A 77 11.00 27.89 -8.30
C ASN A 77 10.70 27.08 -7.04
N VAL A 78 9.49 27.22 -6.50
CA VAL A 78 9.05 26.49 -5.31
C VAL A 78 8.93 25.00 -5.65
N PHE A 79 9.59 24.14 -4.88
CA PHE A 79 9.43 22.69 -4.97
C PHE A 79 9.81 22.08 -3.64
N SER A 80 8.87 21.38 -3.00
CA SER A 80 8.98 21.02 -1.58
C SER A 80 9.35 19.57 -1.31
N MET A 81 9.46 18.72 -2.35
CA MET A 81 9.65 17.28 -2.21
C MET A 81 10.92 16.82 -2.96
N PRO A 82 11.85 16.09 -2.34
CA PRO A 82 13.01 15.56 -3.06
C PRO A 82 12.57 14.43 -4.01
N ILE A 83 13.00 14.50 -5.27
CA ILE A 83 12.72 13.52 -6.33
C ILE A 83 14.04 13.03 -6.91
N THR A 84 14.52 11.90 -6.42
CA THR A 84 15.88 11.40 -6.66
C THR A 84 15.85 9.97 -7.20
N LEU A 85 16.90 9.61 -7.96
CA LEU A 85 17.15 8.24 -8.40
C LEU A 85 18.25 7.65 -7.51
N ASP A 86 17.92 6.68 -6.68
CA ASP A 86 18.86 6.06 -5.76
C ASP A 86 19.41 4.71 -6.26
N VAL A 87 20.71 4.48 -6.04
CA VAL A 87 21.43 3.26 -6.43
C VAL A 87 22.46 2.84 -5.35
N THR A 88 22.89 1.58 -5.41
CA THR A 88 23.98 1.06 -4.58
C THR A 88 25.36 1.38 -5.17
N GLN A 89 26.40 1.34 -4.33
CA GLN A 89 27.80 1.40 -4.80
C GLN A 89 28.09 0.31 -5.85
N GLN A 90 27.56 -0.89 -5.65
CA GLN A 90 27.72 -2.00 -6.58
C GLN A 90 27.20 -1.66 -7.98
N VAL A 91 26.01 -1.07 -8.08
CA VAL A 91 25.43 -0.66 -9.37
C VAL A 91 26.28 0.43 -10.04
N ILE A 92 26.80 1.39 -9.28
CA ILE A 92 27.71 2.43 -9.78
C ILE A 92 28.96 1.81 -10.39
N ASP A 93 29.60 0.89 -9.68
CA ASP A 93 30.86 0.28 -10.08
C ASP A 93 30.70 -0.66 -11.28
N GLU A 94 29.69 -1.54 -11.24
CA GLU A 94 29.40 -2.52 -12.29
C GLU A 94 29.05 -1.85 -13.63
N ASN A 95 28.30 -0.74 -13.57
CA ASN A 95 27.88 0.01 -14.76
C ASN A 95 28.83 1.16 -15.11
N LYS A 96 29.91 1.37 -14.33
CA LYS A 96 30.89 2.45 -14.50
C LYS A 96 30.24 3.84 -14.58
N LEU A 97 29.26 4.07 -13.71
CA LEU A 97 28.49 5.31 -13.69
C LEU A 97 29.36 6.48 -13.24
N LYS A 98 29.26 7.61 -13.95
CA LYS A 98 29.99 8.85 -13.68
C LYS A 98 29.30 10.03 -14.34
N ALA A 99 29.64 11.25 -13.92
CA ALA A 99 29.18 12.48 -14.55
C ALA A 99 29.40 12.44 -16.09
N GLY A 100 28.38 12.88 -16.83
CA GLY A 100 28.30 12.84 -18.29
C GLY A 100 27.97 11.48 -18.90
N ALA A 101 27.93 10.39 -18.12
CA ALA A 101 27.48 9.10 -18.62
C ALA A 101 25.96 9.13 -18.90
N ARG A 102 25.54 8.33 -19.87
CA ARG A 102 24.13 8.13 -20.23
C ARG A 102 23.72 6.73 -19.80
N ILE A 103 22.57 6.63 -19.14
CA ILE A 103 22.00 5.37 -18.65
C ILE A 103 20.56 5.21 -19.12
N THR A 104 20.16 3.98 -19.37
CA THR A 104 18.77 3.64 -19.65
C THR A 104 18.02 3.39 -18.35
N LEU A 105 16.83 4.00 -18.20
CA LEU A 105 15.92 3.73 -17.10
C LEU A 105 14.88 2.69 -17.56
N ARG A 106 14.84 1.55 -16.88
CA ARG A 106 14.03 0.40 -17.29
C ARG A 106 12.88 0.11 -16.33
N ASP A 107 11.74 -0.26 -16.91
CA ASP A 107 10.55 -0.71 -16.18
C ASP A 107 10.75 -2.14 -15.67
N PHE A 108 10.62 -2.38 -14.36
CA PHE A 108 10.74 -3.72 -13.79
C PHE A 108 9.57 -4.66 -14.14
N ARG A 109 8.46 -4.10 -14.66
CA ARG A 109 7.21 -4.82 -14.89
C ARG A 109 7.17 -5.51 -16.24
N ASP A 110 7.74 -4.88 -17.27
CA ASP A 110 7.73 -5.36 -18.66
C ASP A 110 9.07 -5.18 -19.40
N ASP A 111 10.15 -4.89 -18.66
CA ASP A 111 11.53 -4.68 -19.14
C ASP A 111 11.71 -3.56 -20.18
N ARG A 112 10.71 -2.71 -20.37
CA ARG A 112 10.79 -1.62 -21.35
C ARG A 112 11.79 -0.55 -20.96
N ASN A 113 12.54 -0.09 -21.95
CA ASN A 113 13.38 1.09 -21.85
C ASN A 113 12.48 2.35 -21.89
N LEU A 114 12.37 3.05 -20.76
CA LEU A 114 11.46 4.19 -20.59
C LEU A 114 12.11 5.52 -20.93
N ALA A 115 13.36 5.71 -20.51
CA ALA A 115 14.06 6.97 -20.65
C ALA A 115 15.57 6.77 -20.71
N ILE A 116 16.27 7.79 -21.20
CA ILE A 116 17.72 7.94 -21.05
C ILE A 116 17.98 9.09 -20.08
N LEU A 117 18.76 8.85 -19.03
CA LEU A 117 19.23 9.88 -18.12
C LEU A 117 20.69 10.20 -18.40
N THR A 118 21.01 11.49 -18.54
CA THR A 118 22.41 11.97 -18.59
C THR A 118 22.81 12.44 -17.21
N ILE A 119 23.82 11.79 -16.62
CA ILE A 119 24.24 12.00 -15.23
C ILE A 119 24.92 13.36 -15.08
N ASP A 120 24.41 14.20 -14.19
CA ASP A 120 25.06 15.43 -13.74
C ASP A 120 26.07 15.11 -12.63
N ASP A 121 25.58 14.49 -11.55
CA ASP A 121 26.34 14.11 -10.36
C ASP A 121 25.88 12.78 -9.77
N ILE A 122 26.76 12.19 -8.94
CA ILE A 122 26.47 11.03 -8.10
C ILE A 122 26.93 11.41 -6.70
N TYR A 123 25.99 11.56 -5.77
CA TYR A 123 26.27 12.07 -4.44
C TYR A 123 25.66 11.15 -3.36
N ARG A 124 26.30 11.13 -2.19
CA ARG A 124 25.78 10.41 -1.02
C ARG A 124 25.01 11.41 -0.14
N PRO A 125 23.68 11.31 -0.04
CA PRO A 125 22.89 12.24 0.74
C PRO A 125 23.05 12.02 2.25
N ASP A 126 22.81 13.06 3.04
CA ASP A 126 22.59 12.95 4.48
C ASP A 126 21.11 12.58 4.74
N LYS A 127 20.85 11.29 4.88
CA LYS A 127 19.48 10.76 5.10
C LYS A 127 18.87 11.21 6.42
N GLU A 128 19.67 11.46 7.46
CA GLU A 128 19.16 11.96 8.74
C GLU A 128 18.68 13.40 8.61
N LYS A 129 19.44 14.23 7.88
CA LYS A 129 19.05 15.59 7.53
C LYS A 129 17.79 15.61 6.67
N GLU A 130 17.68 14.75 5.65
CA GLU A 130 16.47 14.62 4.83
C GLU A 130 15.26 14.22 5.68
N ALA A 131 15.40 13.18 6.50
CA ALA A 131 14.35 12.70 7.41
C ALA A 131 13.82 13.84 8.29
N LYS A 132 14.72 14.62 8.89
CA LYS A 132 14.38 15.74 9.77
C LYS A 132 13.75 16.91 9.03
N LEU A 133 14.39 17.42 7.97
CA LEU A 133 13.98 18.66 7.30
C LEU A 133 12.74 18.47 6.42
N VAL A 134 12.61 17.30 5.79
CA VAL A 134 11.52 17.02 4.84
C VAL A 134 10.33 16.38 5.53
N PHE A 135 10.55 15.40 6.41
CA PHE A 135 9.48 14.57 6.96
C PHE A 135 9.23 14.78 8.47
N GLY A 136 10.01 15.63 9.14
CA GLY A 136 9.82 15.99 10.56
C GLY A 136 10.64 15.17 11.55
N GLY A 137 11.34 14.12 11.10
CA GLY A 137 12.37 13.41 11.88
C GLY A 137 11.89 12.27 12.79
N ASP A 138 10.59 11.96 12.85
CA ASP A 138 10.11 10.80 13.60
C ASP A 138 10.45 9.49 12.86
N PRO A 139 11.21 8.54 13.46
CA PRO A 139 11.60 7.29 12.81
C PRO A 139 10.44 6.41 12.35
N GLU A 140 9.24 6.55 12.94
CA GLU A 140 8.05 5.81 12.54
C GLU A 140 7.32 6.42 11.33
N HIS A 141 7.75 7.59 10.85
CA HIS A 141 7.15 8.23 9.69
C HIS A 141 7.34 7.34 8.44
N PRO A 142 6.29 7.04 7.65
CA PRO A 142 6.40 6.10 6.53
C PRO A 142 7.49 6.42 5.50
N ALA A 143 7.69 7.70 5.16
CA ALA A 143 8.80 8.10 4.29
C ALA A 143 10.18 7.94 4.92
N ILE A 144 10.31 8.07 6.25
CA ILE A 144 11.60 7.90 6.96
C ILE A 144 11.94 6.41 7.04
N VAL A 145 10.97 5.57 7.36
CA VAL A 145 11.12 4.10 7.28
C VAL A 145 11.59 3.70 5.88
N TYR A 146 10.91 4.18 4.83
CA TYR A 146 11.31 3.90 3.46
C TYR A 146 12.71 4.44 3.10
N LEU A 147 13.06 5.65 3.55
CA LEU A 147 14.36 6.27 3.32
C LEU A 147 15.52 5.46 3.93
N ASN A 148 15.28 4.82 5.07
CA ASN A 148 16.29 4.05 5.78
C ASN A 148 16.33 2.57 5.38
N GLU A 149 15.17 1.98 5.05
CA GLU A 149 15.05 0.54 4.80
C GLU A 149 15.06 0.16 3.32
N THR A 150 14.70 1.09 2.42
CA THR A 150 14.52 0.79 0.99
C THR A 150 15.42 1.63 0.08
N VAL A 151 15.55 2.93 0.37
CA VAL A 151 16.36 3.84 -0.44
C VAL A 151 17.83 3.45 -0.32
N GLN A 152 18.54 3.44 -1.45
CA GLN A 152 19.95 3.07 -1.52
C GLN A 152 20.89 4.21 -1.06
N ASP A 153 22.19 3.98 -1.15
CA ASP A 153 23.22 4.83 -0.54
C ASP A 153 23.56 6.10 -1.31
N PHE A 154 23.32 6.13 -2.62
CA PHE A 154 23.73 7.22 -3.51
C PHE A 154 22.56 7.69 -4.35
N TYR A 155 22.49 9.00 -4.58
CA TYR A 155 21.57 9.62 -5.51
C TYR A 155 22.30 9.99 -6.80
N ILE A 156 21.63 9.74 -7.93
CA ILE A 156 22.06 10.14 -9.27
C ILE A 156 21.18 11.30 -9.73
N GLY A 157 21.80 12.46 -9.87
CA GLY A 157 21.21 13.63 -10.50
C GLY A 157 21.35 13.59 -12.01
N GLY A 158 20.34 14.06 -12.74
CA GLY A 158 20.48 14.21 -14.18
C GLY A 158 19.19 14.44 -14.94
N LYS A 159 19.34 15.07 -16.10
CA LYS A 159 18.23 15.35 -17.02
C LYS A 159 17.78 14.09 -17.76
N VAL A 160 16.49 14.04 -18.03
CA VAL A 160 15.83 12.90 -18.67
C VAL A 160 15.46 13.22 -20.12
N GLU A 161 15.70 12.25 -20.99
CA GLU A 161 15.16 12.16 -22.35
C GLU A 161 14.17 10.99 -22.42
N ALA A 162 12.94 11.27 -22.86
CA ALA A 162 11.88 10.28 -22.87
C ALA A 162 11.99 9.37 -24.10
N VAL A 163 12.03 8.05 -23.88
CA VAL A 163 12.04 7.04 -24.94
C VAL A 163 10.63 6.49 -25.13
N ASN A 164 9.97 6.13 -24.03
CA ASN A 164 8.66 5.49 -24.00
C ASN A 164 7.88 5.93 -22.77
N LYS A 165 6.57 6.13 -22.94
CA LYS A 165 5.68 6.26 -21.80
C LYS A 165 5.51 4.91 -21.09
N LEU A 166 5.22 4.93 -19.79
CA LEU A 166 4.90 3.73 -19.03
C LEU A 166 3.65 3.07 -19.61
N ASN A 167 3.67 1.73 -19.63
CA ASN A 167 2.48 0.95 -19.89
C ASN A 167 1.66 0.81 -18.60
N HIS A 168 0.36 1.09 -18.70
CA HIS A 168 -0.63 0.76 -17.69
C HIS A 168 -1.76 0.02 -18.40
N TYR A 169 -2.24 -1.06 -17.79
CA TYR A 169 -3.30 -1.91 -18.36
C TYR A 169 -4.66 -1.63 -17.72
N ASP A 170 -4.66 -0.98 -16.56
CA ASP A 170 -5.83 -0.64 -15.77
C ASP A 170 -6.27 0.80 -16.06
N TYR A 171 -7.58 0.97 -16.25
CA TYR A 171 -8.24 2.28 -16.30
C TYR A 171 -7.59 3.31 -17.26
N VAL A 172 -7.08 2.87 -18.41
CA VAL A 172 -6.35 3.74 -19.36
C VAL A 172 -7.16 4.97 -19.79
N ALA A 173 -8.49 4.87 -19.87
CA ALA A 173 -9.38 5.99 -20.19
C ALA A 173 -9.54 7.02 -19.04
N LEU A 174 -9.14 6.65 -17.83
CA LEU A 174 -9.17 7.52 -16.66
C LEU A 174 -7.78 8.04 -16.29
N ARG A 175 -6.69 7.54 -16.90
CA ARG A 175 -5.33 8.06 -16.69
C ARG A 175 -5.08 9.18 -17.68
N TYR A 176 -4.74 10.36 -17.18
CA TYR A 176 -4.50 11.55 -18.00
C TYR A 176 -3.12 12.12 -17.72
N THR A 177 -2.38 12.42 -18.78
CA THR A 177 -1.24 13.33 -18.72
C THR A 177 -1.72 14.77 -18.47
N PRO A 178 -0.84 15.66 -17.99
CA PRO A 178 -1.14 17.09 -17.92
C PRO A 178 -1.64 17.67 -19.25
N ALA A 179 -1.05 17.27 -20.38
CA ALA A 179 -1.45 17.74 -21.70
C ALA A 179 -2.88 17.29 -22.07
N GLU A 180 -3.19 15.99 -21.90
CA GLU A 180 -4.53 15.45 -22.19
C GLU A 180 -5.61 16.09 -21.31
N LEU A 181 -5.33 16.30 -20.02
CA LEU A 181 -6.30 16.91 -19.11
C LEU A 181 -6.55 18.38 -19.45
N ARG A 182 -5.51 19.12 -19.85
CA ARG A 182 -5.64 20.50 -20.36
C ARG A 182 -6.49 20.57 -21.62
N VAL A 183 -6.27 19.65 -22.57
CA VAL A 183 -7.09 19.54 -23.79
C VAL A 183 -8.54 19.18 -23.43
N HIS A 184 -8.73 18.27 -22.46
CA HIS A 184 -10.05 17.86 -22.01
C HIS A 184 -10.84 19.02 -21.40
N PHE A 185 -10.22 19.82 -20.52
CA PHE A 185 -10.84 21.02 -19.97
C PHE A 185 -11.22 22.03 -21.06
N ASP A 186 -10.33 22.26 -22.02
CA ASP A 186 -10.61 23.18 -23.13
C ASP A 186 -11.80 22.70 -23.99
N LYS A 187 -11.85 21.40 -24.30
CA LYS A 187 -12.96 20.77 -25.04
C LYS A 187 -14.31 20.92 -24.33
N LEU A 188 -14.32 20.88 -22.99
CA LEU A 188 -15.53 21.08 -22.19
C LEU A 188 -15.85 22.57 -21.95
N GLY A 189 -15.01 23.49 -22.41
CA GLY A 189 -15.13 24.93 -22.13
C GLY A 189 -14.86 25.28 -20.66
N TRP A 190 -14.12 24.46 -19.93
CA TRP A 190 -13.81 24.67 -18.52
C TRP A 190 -12.65 25.64 -18.35
N SER A 191 -12.90 26.75 -17.67
CA SER A 191 -11.89 27.76 -17.32
C SER A 191 -11.45 27.67 -15.86
N ARG A 192 -12.37 27.33 -14.95
CA ARG A 192 -12.11 27.17 -13.52
C ARG A 192 -12.32 25.73 -13.11
N VAL A 193 -11.30 25.11 -12.52
CA VAL A 193 -11.31 23.71 -12.10
C VAL A 193 -10.71 23.60 -10.71
N VAL A 194 -11.49 23.04 -9.77
CA VAL A 194 -11.08 22.71 -8.42
C VAL A 194 -10.65 21.25 -8.39
N ALA A 195 -9.38 20.99 -8.11
CA ALA A 195 -8.86 19.64 -7.95
C ALA A 195 -9.01 19.14 -6.51
N PHE A 196 -9.44 17.88 -6.39
CA PHE A 196 -9.56 17.17 -5.13
C PHE A 196 -8.58 16.00 -5.06
N GLN A 197 -7.62 16.10 -4.14
CA GLN A 197 -6.69 15.02 -3.79
C GLN A 197 -7.39 13.98 -2.93
N THR A 198 -7.19 12.70 -3.22
CA THR A 198 -7.53 11.63 -2.27
C THR A 198 -6.73 10.36 -2.52
N ARG A 199 -6.48 9.62 -1.43
CA ARG A 199 -6.01 8.22 -1.42
C ARG A 199 -7.01 7.27 -0.76
N ASN A 200 -8.16 7.79 -0.33
CA ASN A 200 -9.22 7.05 0.38
C ASN A 200 -10.49 7.01 -0.48
N PRO A 201 -11.38 6.03 -0.25
CA PRO A 201 -12.74 6.09 -0.80
C PRO A 201 -13.42 7.42 -0.48
N MET A 202 -14.19 7.93 -1.45
CA MET A 202 -15.00 9.12 -1.23
C MET A 202 -16.37 8.74 -0.66
N HIS A 203 -16.86 9.59 0.22
CA HIS A 203 -18.10 9.41 0.99
C HIS A 203 -18.94 10.68 0.84
N ARG A 204 -20.11 10.75 1.48
CA ARG A 204 -20.99 11.93 1.34
C ARG A 204 -20.30 13.23 1.73
N ALA A 205 -19.56 13.24 2.83
CA ALA A 205 -18.81 14.43 3.25
C ALA A 205 -17.84 14.93 2.16
N HIS A 206 -17.13 14.04 1.47
CA HIS A 206 -16.21 14.38 0.38
C HIS A 206 -16.95 14.93 -0.85
N ARG A 207 -18.11 14.32 -1.19
CA ARG A 207 -18.97 14.81 -2.26
C ARG A 207 -19.49 16.22 -1.95
N GLU A 208 -20.02 16.44 -0.76
CA GLU A 208 -20.52 17.75 -0.35
C GLU A 208 -19.42 18.81 -0.33
N LEU A 209 -18.23 18.45 0.15
CA LEU A 209 -17.08 19.33 0.18
C LEU A 209 -16.71 19.82 -1.22
N THR A 210 -16.55 18.89 -2.16
CA THR A 210 -16.18 19.22 -3.54
C THR A 210 -17.28 20.01 -4.28
N VAL A 211 -18.56 19.69 -4.05
CA VAL A 211 -19.68 20.47 -4.60
C VAL A 211 -19.73 21.88 -4.00
N ARG A 212 -19.47 22.04 -2.70
CA ARG A 212 -19.37 23.36 -2.04
C ARG A 212 -18.23 24.18 -2.63
N ALA A 213 -17.06 23.57 -2.85
CA ALA A 213 -15.90 24.22 -3.46
C ALA A 213 -16.21 24.71 -4.88
N ALA A 214 -16.83 23.85 -5.68
CA ALA A 214 -17.28 24.16 -7.03
C ALA A 214 -18.25 25.35 -7.04
N ARG A 215 -19.25 25.35 -6.15
CA ARG A 215 -20.24 26.43 -6.07
C ARG A 215 -19.65 27.74 -5.56
N SER A 216 -18.84 27.73 -4.50
CA SER A 216 -18.27 28.96 -3.94
C SER A 216 -17.26 29.61 -4.90
N ARG A 217 -16.53 28.80 -5.66
CA ARG A 217 -15.52 29.26 -6.63
C ARG A 217 -16.04 29.29 -8.07
N GLN A 218 -17.32 29.03 -8.31
CA GLN A 218 -17.91 28.99 -9.66
C GLN A 218 -17.04 28.17 -10.64
N ALA A 219 -16.68 26.97 -10.23
CA ALA A 219 -15.70 26.10 -10.88
C ALA A 219 -16.26 24.69 -11.07
N ASN A 220 -15.68 23.95 -12.01
CA ASN A 220 -15.92 22.51 -12.16
C ASN A 220 -14.99 21.71 -11.24
N VAL A 221 -15.28 20.41 -11.08
CA VAL A 221 -14.54 19.53 -10.17
C VAL A 221 -13.66 18.57 -10.96
N LEU A 222 -12.39 18.49 -10.59
CA LEU A 222 -11.52 17.38 -10.94
C LEU A 222 -11.35 16.49 -9.70
N ILE A 223 -11.95 15.31 -9.73
CA ILE A 223 -11.69 14.26 -8.75
C ILE A 223 -10.38 13.59 -9.19
N HIS A 224 -9.30 13.85 -8.45
CA HIS A 224 -7.95 13.50 -8.88
C HIS A 224 -7.29 12.50 -7.90
N PRO A 225 -7.79 11.26 -7.77
CA PRO A 225 -7.26 10.31 -6.80
C PRO A 225 -5.86 9.81 -7.19
N VAL A 226 -5.06 9.47 -6.19
CA VAL A 226 -3.75 8.82 -6.38
C VAL A 226 -3.92 7.32 -6.57
N VAL A 227 -3.27 6.77 -7.58
CA VAL A 227 -3.27 5.33 -7.91
C VAL A 227 -1.87 4.71 -8.01
N GLY A 228 -0.81 5.48 -7.75
CA GLY A 228 0.52 4.93 -7.45
C GLY A 228 0.62 4.52 -5.97
N LEU A 229 1.81 4.64 -5.38
CA LEU A 229 2.03 4.31 -3.97
C LEU A 229 1.27 5.26 -3.02
N THR A 230 0.51 4.67 -2.09
CA THR A 230 -0.21 5.40 -1.02
C THR A 230 0.29 4.98 0.36
N LYS A 231 -0.49 5.23 1.43
CA LYS A 231 -0.09 4.82 2.78
C LYS A 231 -0.17 3.28 2.91
N PRO A 232 0.80 2.61 3.55
CA PRO A 232 0.68 1.19 3.87
C PRO A 232 -0.62 0.89 4.63
N GLY A 233 -1.34 -0.15 4.17
CA GLY A 233 -2.62 -0.57 4.73
C GLY A 233 -3.85 0.20 4.22
N ASP A 234 -3.69 1.11 3.26
CA ASP A 234 -4.83 1.69 2.53
C ASP A 234 -5.55 0.63 1.69
N ILE A 235 -6.81 0.91 1.35
CA ILE A 235 -7.59 0.10 0.42
C ILE A 235 -6.94 0.15 -0.96
N ASP A 236 -6.86 -1.00 -1.63
CA ASP A 236 -6.27 -1.13 -2.96
C ASP A 236 -6.90 -0.17 -3.97
N HIS A 237 -6.14 0.25 -4.97
CA HIS A 237 -6.59 1.29 -5.88
C HIS A 237 -7.73 0.82 -6.80
N PHE A 238 -7.82 -0.47 -7.16
CA PHE A 238 -8.92 -0.98 -7.99
C PHE A 238 -10.28 -0.82 -7.29
N THR A 239 -10.32 -1.10 -6.00
CA THR A 239 -11.51 -0.88 -5.15
C THR A 239 -11.82 0.60 -5.03
N ARG A 240 -10.81 1.44 -4.81
CA ARG A 240 -11.00 2.89 -4.72
C ARG A 240 -11.51 3.48 -6.03
N VAL A 241 -10.96 3.09 -7.17
CA VAL A 241 -11.40 3.55 -8.50
C VAL A 241 -12.85 3.16 -8.78
N ARG A 242 -13.22 1.90 -8.55
CA ARG A 242 -14.62 1.45 -8.65
C ARG A 242 -15.55 2.29 -7.74
N ALA A 243 -15.11 2.59 -6.53
CA ALA A 243 -15.86 3.44 -5.60
C ALA A 243 -15.99 4.90 -6.09
N TYR A 244 -14.97 5.46 -6.73
CA TYR A 244 -15.05 6.80 -7.35
C TYR A 244 -15.98 6.82 -8.55
N GLU A 245 -15.93 5.80 -9.41
CA GLU A 245 -16.85 5.66 -10.55
C GLU A 245 -18.31 5.55 -10.08
N ALA A 246 -18.57 4.75 -9.05
CA ALA A 246 -19.89 4.61 -8.45
C ALA A 246 -20.40 5.91 -7.80
N LEU A 247 -19.48 6.77 -7.35
CA LEU A 247 -19.83 8.07 -6.78
C LEU A 247 -20.14 9.11 -7.87
N LEU A 248 -19.55 9.02 -9.06
CA LEU A 248 -19.61 10.05 -10.10
C LEU A 248 -21.05 10.48 -10.48
N PRO A 249 -22.04 9.56 -10.62
CA PRO A 249 -23.44 9.92 -10.87
C PRO A 249 -24.13 10.73 -9.77
N ARG A 250 -23.51 10.87 -8.59
CA ARG A 250 -24.01 11.72 -7.49
C ARG A 250 -23.64 13.19 -7.65
N TYR A 251 -22.82 13.54 -8.63
CA TYR A 251 -22.58 14.94 -9.00
C TYR A 251 -23.66 15.41 -9.99
N PRO A 252 -23.99 16.72 -10.00
CA PRO A 252 -24.76 17.29 -11.10
C PRO A 252 -24.12 16.97 -12.45
N ASN A 253 -24.94 16.65 -13.46
CA ASN A 253 -24.45 16.23 -14.78
C ASN A 253 -23.47 17.25 -15.36
N GLY A 254 -22.29 16.76 -15.78
CA GLY A 254 -21.24 17.57 -16.37
C GLY A 254 -20.43 18.43 -15.40
N MET A 255 -20.61 18.32 -14.08
CA MET A 255 -19.87 19.13 -13.09
C MET A 255 -18.49 18.55 -12.74
N ALA A 256 -18.30 17.24 -12.82
CA ALA A 256 -17.11 16.55 -12.32
C ALA A 256 -16.48 15.62 -13.38
N VAL A 257 -15.15 15.61 -13.41
CA VAL A 257 -14.33 14.64 -14.17
C VAL A 257 -13.49 13.84 -13.18
N LEU A 258 -13.40 12.53 -13.42
CA LEU A 258 -12.50 11.62 -12.71
C LEU A 258 -11.23 11.43 -13.55
N GLY A 259 -10.07 11.77 -12.99
CA GLY A 259 -8.76 11.52 -13.61
C GLY A 259 -7.80 10.93 -12.59
N LEU A 260 -7.12 9.83 -12.91
CA LEU A 260 -6.22 9.13 -12.01
C LEU A 260 -4.82 9.72 -12.08
N LEU A 261 -4.18 9.88 -10.92
CA LEU A 261 -2.82 10.39 -10.79
C LEU A 261 -1.86 9.27 -10.39
N GLY A 262 -0.88 8.97 -11.24
CA GLY A 262 0.22 8.03 -10.97
C GLY A 262 1.28 8.55 -10.00
N LEU A 263 0.88 9.15 -8.88
CA LEU A 263 1.79 9.70 -7.87
C LEU A 263 2.20 8.62 -6.84
N ALA A 264 3.46 8.62 -6.44
CA ALA A 264 3.90 7.95 -5.22
C ALA A 264 3.90 8.95 -4.05
N MET A 265 2.92 8.86 -3.16
CA MET A 265 2.83 9.71 -1.98
C MET A 265 3.95 9.41 -0.99
N ARG A 266 4.44 10.43 -0.29
CA ARG A 266 5.44 10.30 0.79
C ARG A 266 4.79 10.37 2.17
N MET A 267 3.51 10.74 2.23
CA MET A 267 2.82 11.10 3.46
C MET A 267 3.49 12.28 4.18
N GLY A 268 4.15 13.17 3.43
CA GLY A 268 4.94 14.29 3.95
C GLY A 268 4.12 15.55 4.31
N GLY A 269 2.84 15.36 4.65
CA GLY A 269 1.93 16.37 5.18
C GLY A 269 2.08 17.76 4.54
N PRO A 270 2.58 18.77 5.27
CA PRO A 270 2.68 20.14 4.75
C PRO A 270 3.54 20.30 3.49
N ARG A 271 4.71 19.66 3.42
CA ARG A 271 5.55 19.72 2.22
C ARG A 271 4.88 19.03 1.04
N GLU A 272 4.21 17.92 1.29
CA GLU A 272 3.46 17.20 0.26
C GLU A 272 2.22 17.97 -0.22
N ALA A 273 1.60 18.81 0.62
CA ALA A 273 0.50 19.68 0.20
C ALA A 273 0.95 20.75 -0.81
N ILE A 274 2.13 21.37 -0.61
CA ILE A 274 2.75 22.29 -1.57
C ILE A 274 3.03 21.57 -2.89
N TRP A 275 3.61 20.37 -2.80
CA TRP A 275 3.91 19.54 -3.96
C TRP A 275 2.64 19.16 -4.76
N HIS A 276 1.57 18.77 -4.06
CA HIS A 276 0.28 18.51 -4.69
C HIS A 276 -0.30 19.74 -5.40
N ALA A 277 -0.14 20.94 -4.85
CA ALA A 277 -0.59 22.17 -5.48
C ALA A 277 0.13 22.41 -6.82
N ILE A 278 1.46 22.22 -6.84
CA ILE A 278 2.30 22.29 -8.05
C ILE A 278 1.83 21.26 -9.09
N ILE A 279 1.67 20.00 -8.69
CA ILE A 279 1.24 18.93 -9.58
C ILE A 279 -0.12 19.28 -10.20
N ARG A 280 -1.08 19.74 -9.41
CA ARG A 280 -2.44 20.07 -9.90
C ARG A 280 -2.45 21.29 -10.79
N LYS A 281 -1.61 22.29 -10.51
CA LYS A 281 -1.36 23.41 -11.42
C LYS A 281 -0.81 22.92 -12.76
N ASN A 282 0.16 22.02 -12.74
CA ASN A 282 0.72 21.43 -13.96
C ASN A 282 -0.34 20.67 -14.77
N HIS A 283 -1.26 19.97 -14.11
CA HIS A 283 -2.43 19.33 -14.75
C HIS A 283 -3.55 20.31 -15.15
N GLY A 284 -3.36 21.62 -14.96
CA GLY A 284 -4.27 22.66 -15.43
C GLY A 284 -5.38 23.05 -14.44
N ALA A 285 -5.37 22.54 -13.22
CA ALA A 285 -6.31 23.01 -12.19
C ALA A 285 -6.01 24.46 -11.79
N THR A 286 -7.05 25.24 -11.55
CA THR A 286 -6.93 26.62 -11.08
C THR A 286 -7.07 26.75 -9.58
N HIS A 287 -7.73 25.77 -8.96
CA HIS A 287 -7.91 25.72 -7.52
C HIS A 287 -7.56 24.33 -7.00
N PHE A 288 -7.10 24.25 -5.76
CA PHE A 288 -6.77 22.99 -5.10
C PHE A 288 -7.32 22.95 -3.68
N ILE A 289 -8.04 21.88 -3.36
CA ILE A 289 -8.57 21.67 -2.01
C ILE A 289 -7.44 21.17 -1.10
N VAL A 290 -7.28 21.85 0.04
CA VAL A 290 -6.42 21.41 1.14
C VAL A 290 -7.27 21.29 2.40
N GLY A 291 -7.48 20.05 2.83
CA GLY A 291 -8.31 19.74 4.00
C GLY A 291 -7.50 19.59 5.30
N ARG A 292 -8.20 19.16 6.35
CA ARG A 292 -7.61 18.71 7.60
C ARG A 292 -6.67 17.51 7.38
N ASP A 293 -5.48 17.54 7.99
CA ASP A 293 -4.49 16.46 7.97
C ASP A 293 -4.12 16.01 6.54
N HIS A 294 -4.01 16.99 5.63
CA HIS A 294 -3.75 16.73 4.22
C HIS A 294 -2.41 16.03 4.03
N ALA A 295 -2.44 14.87 3.38
CA ALA A 295 -1.27 14.00 3.19
C ALA A 295 -0.56 13.59 4.50
N GLY A 296 -1.24 13.65 5.64
CA GLY A 296 -0.68 13.22 6.92
C GLY A 296 -0.70 11.69 7.11
N PRO A 297 0.32 11.10 7.77
CA PRO A 297 0.32 9.68 8.13
C PRO A 297 -0.50 9.39 9.40
N GLY A 298 -1.02 10.39 10.10
CA GLY A 298 -1.74 10.25 11.36
C GLY A 298 -0.81 10.28 12.56
N LYS A 299 -0.82 9.23 13.38
CA LYS A 299 -0.13 9.16 14.68
C LYS A 299 0.94 8.07 14.70
N ASN A 300 2.00 8.31 15.47
CA ASN A 300 3.00 7.29 15.84
C ASN A 300 2.46 6.34 16.93
N SER A 301 3.27 5.34 17.30
CA SER A 301 2.97 4.31 18.31
C SER A 301 2.67 4.88 19.70
N LYS A 302 3.17 6.09 20.00
CA LYS A 302 2.93 6.82 21.26
C LYS A 302 1.68 7.69 21.22
N GLY A 303 0.94 7.69 20.11
CA GLY A 303 -0.30 8.44 19.94
C GLY A 303 -0.12 9.93 19.61
N VAL A 304 1.10 10.35 19.24
CA VAL A 304 1.43 11.71 18.84
C VAL A 304 1.24 11.86 17.34
N ASP A 305 0.54 12.91 16.90
CA ASP A 305 0.35 13.21 15.47
C ASP A 305 1.68 13.66 14.84
N PHE A 306 2.01 13.16 13.65
CA PHE A 306 3.22 13.57 12.93
C PHE A 306 3.17 15.04 12.49
N TYR A 307 1.98 15.53 12.17
CA TYR A 307 1.72 16.92 11.78
C TYR A 307 0.43 17.42 12.45
N GLY A 308 0.35 18.71 12.71
CA GLY A 308 -0.87 19.36 13.16
C GLY A 308 -1.96 19.30 12.11
N ALA A 309 -3.22 19.33 12.57
CA ALA A 309 -4.41 19.13 11.75
C ALA A 309 -4.54 20.12 10.57
N TYR A 310 -3.93 21.30 10.65
CA TYR A 310 -4.03 22.36 9.63
C TYR A 310 -2.66 22.86 9.14
N ASP A 311 -1.56 22.21 9.53
CA ASP A 311 -0.20 22.63 9.17
C ASP A 311 -0.01 22.66 7.65
N ALA A 312 -0.68 21.77 6.93
CA ALA A 312 -0.69 21.74 5.48
C ALA A 312 -1.37 22.96 4.85
N GLN A 313 -2.43 23.50 5.46
CA GLN A 313 -3.06 24.74 4.96
C GLN A 313 -2.10 25.91 5.13
N HIS A 314 -1.51 26.06 6.31
CA HIS A 314 -0.51 27.11 6.58
C HIS A 314 0.70 27.04 5.64
N ALA A 315 1.19 25.83 5.35
CA ALA A 315 2.36 25.65 4.49
C ALA A 315 2.08 26.03 3.03
N VAL A 316 0.90 25.69 2.49
CA VAL A 316 0.55 26.11 1.12
C VAL A 316 0.23 27.60 1.07
N GLU A 317 -0.42 28.15 2.10
CA GLU A 317 -0.70 29.60 2.18
C GLU A 317 0.58 30.44 2.17
N LYS A 318 1.65 29.98 2.83
CA LYS A 318 2.98 30.63 2.80
C LYS A 318 3.48 30.89 1.37
N TYR A 319 3.15 30.02 0.42
CA TYR A 319 3.60 30.11 -0.98
C TYR A 319 2.47 30.47 -1.94
N LYS A 320 1.30 30.93 -1.47
CA LYS A 320 0.11 31.18 -2.30
C LYS A 320 0.42 32.04 -3.53
N ASP A 321 1.16 33.13 -3.33
CA ASP A 321 1.47 34.11 -4.37
C ASP A 321 2.46 33.58 -5.42
N GLU A 322 3.32 32.62 -5.03
CA GLU A 322 4.33 32.02 -5.91
C GLU A 322 3.82 30.77 -6.63
N LEU A 323 2.92 30.02 -5.99
CA LEU A 323 2.38 28.79 -6.56
C LEU A 323 1.48 29.07 -7.76
N GLY A 324 0.75 30.19 -7.78
CA GLY A 324 -0.15 30.53 -8.89
C GLY A 324 -1.29 29.51 -9.06
N ILE A 325 -1.84 29.02 -7.95
CA ILE A 325 -3.04 28.19 -7.86
C ILE A 325 -3.78 28.57 -6.58
N GLU A 326 -5.10 28.75 -6.65
CA GLU A 326 -5.90 29.18 -5.49
C GLU A 326 -6.19 27.99 -4.56
N VAL A 327 -5.80 28.10 -3.29
CA VAL A 327 -6.14 27.07 -2.29
C VAL A 327 -7.57 27.27 -1.83
N VAL A 328 -8.34 26.17 -1.80
CA VAL A 328 -9.65 26.14 -1.17
C VAL A 328 -9.53 25.35 0.11
N GLU A 329 -9.37 26.08 1.22
CA GLU A 329 -9.35 25.51 2.55
C GLU A 329 -10.72 24.94 2.91
N PHE A 330 -10.70 23.76 3.53
CA PHE A 330 -11.91 23.20 4.12
C PHE A 330 -11.66 22.76 5.56
N GLN A 331 -12.55 23.23 6.41
CA GLN A 331 -12.75 22.68 7.73
C GLN A 331 -13.42 21.30 7.64
N MET A 332 -13.30 20.53 8.73
CA MET A 332 -13.97 19.24 8.83
C MET A 332 -15.47 19.42 8.57
N VAL A 333 -16.04 18.61 7.69
CA VAL A 333 -17.47 18.61 7.41
C VAL A 333 -18.12 17.51 8.24
N THR A 334 -19.20 17.84 8.94
CA THR A 334 -19.97 16.90 9.77
C THR A 334 -21.43 16.82 9.32
N TYR A 335 -22.09 15.70 9.63
CA TYR A 335 -23.51 15.50 9.35
C TYR A 335 -24.37 16.06 10.51
N LEU A 336 -25.43 16.78 10.17
CA LEU A 336 -26.43 17.32 11.09
C LEU A 336 -27.72 16.49 10.95
N PRO A 337 -28.05 15.61 11.91
CA PRO A 337 -29.18 14.70 11.77
C PRO A 337 -30.53 15.38 11.72
N ASP A 338 -30.67 16.50 12.44
CA ASP A 338 -31.96 17.18 12.61
C ASP A 338 -32.40 17.91 11.32
N SER A 339 -31.45 18.27 10.45
CA SER A 339 -31.68 18.96 9.18
C SER A 339 -31.26 18.17 7.94
N ASP A 340 -30.76 16.93 8.10
CA ASP A 340 -30.25 16.07 7.03
C ASP A 340 -29.27 16.80 6.08
N GLU A 341 -28.35 17.57 6.66
CA GLU A 341 -27.39 18.36 5.91
C GLU A 341 -25.96 18.18 6.42
N TYR A 342 -24.99 18.63 5.63
CA TYR A 342 -23.58 18.61 5.99
C TYR A 342 -23.09 20.03 6.11
N ARG A 343 -22.39 20.37 7.19
CA ARG A 343 -21.78 21.70 7.37
C ARG A 343 -20.34 21.60 7.87
N PRO A 344 -19.48 22.56 7.51
CA PRO A 344 -18.22 22.81 8.20
C PRO A 344 -18.46 22.96 9.70
N VAL A 345 -17.61 22.36 10.53
CA VAL A 345 -17.75 22.36 11.99
C VAL A 345 -17.81 23.76 12.61
N ASP A 346 -17.14 24.74 12.01
CA ASP A 346 -17.13 26.15 12.39
C ASP A 346 -18.44 26.89 12.08
N GLN A 347 -19.33 26.28 11.28
CA GLN A 347 -20.63 26.83 10.89
C GLN A 347 -21.80 26.11 11.57
N VAL A 348 -21.51 25.18 12.47
CA VAL A 348 -22.54 24.46 13.24
C VAL A 348 -22.87 25.27 14.49
N PRO A 349 -24.14 25.70 14.68
CA PRO A 349 -24.53 26.42 15.89
C PRO A 349 -24.29 25.58 17.15
N GLU A 350 -23.94 26.24 18.24
CA GLU A 350 -23.72 25.58 19.52
C GLU A 350 -24.98 24.81 19.97
N GLY A 351 -24.79 23.59 20.48
CA GLY A 351 -25.88 22.71 20.90
C GLY A 351 -26.54 21.88 19.78
N VAL A 352 -26.21 22.12 18.51
CA VAL A 352 -26.71 21.30 17.39
C VAL A 352 -26.02 19.94 17.39
N LYS A 353 -26.81 18.87 17.25
CA LYS A 353 -26.29 17.50 17.21
C LYS A 353 -25.50 17.26 15.93
N THR A 354 -24.33 16.64 16.08
CA THR A 354 -23.48 16.24 14.97
C THR A 354 -23.25 14.73 15.00
N LEU A 355 -23.16 14.09 13.83
CA LEU A 355 -22.72 12.70 13.70
C LEU A 355 -21.52 12.61 12.76
N ASN A 356 -20.59 11.73 13.12
CA ASN A 356 -19.42 11.40 12.31
C ASN A 356 -19.09 9.92 12.51
N ILE A 357 -18.50 9.29 11.49
CA ILE A 357 -17.95 7.93 11.58
C ILE A 357 -16.45 8.02 11.33
N SER A 358 -15.65 7.59 12.30
CA SER A 358 -14.20 7.52 12.15
C SER A 358 -13.79 6.40 11.21
N GLY A 359 -12.59 6.48 10.62
CA GLY A 359 -12.05 5.40 9.80
C GLY A 359 -11.90 4.07 10.55
N THR A 360 -11.71 4.10 11.88
CA THR A 360 -11.70 2.89 12.73
C THR A 360 -13.09 2.28 12.85
N GLU A 361 -14.13 3.10 13.04
CA GLU A 361 -15.51 2.61 13.11
C GLU A 361 -16.01 2.12 11.75
N LEU A 362 -15.64 2.78 10.65
CA LEU A 362 -15.94 2.31 9.28
C LEU A 362 -15.32 0.92 9.04
N ARG A 363 -14.04 0.73 9.35
CA ARG A 363 -13.36 -0.57 9.22
C ARG A 363 -14.02 -1.64 10.09
N ARG A 364 -14.44 -1.29 11.31
CA ARG A 364 -15.20 -2.20 12.19
C ARG A 364 -16.51 -2.64 11.51
N ARG A 365 -17.30 -1.70 10.97
CA ARG A 365 -18.57 -2.00 10.29
C ARG A 365 -18.41 -2.78 8.98
N LEU A 366 -17.32 -2.55 8.24
CA LEU A 366 -16.97 -3.37 7.09
C LEU A 366 -16.67 -4.81 7.54
N ARG A 367 -15.80 -4.97 8.55
CA ARG A 367 -15.39 -6.27 9.10
C ARG A 367 -16.53 -7.08 9.73
N THR A 368 -17.45 -6.43 10.43
CA THR A 368 -18.58 -7.12 11.10
C THR A 368 -19.83 -7.21 10.25
N GLY A 369 -19.82 -6.70 9.01
CA GLY A 369 -21.03 -6.61 8.19
C GLY A 369 -22.08 -5.60 8.68
N ALA A 370 -21.84 -4.91 9.80
CA ALA A 370 -22.82 -4.01 10.41
C ALA A 370 -23.19 -2.86 9.47
N HIS A 371 -24.46 -2.45 9.48
CA HIS A 371 -24.99 -1.40 8.60
C HIS A 371 -24.15 -0.11 8.63
N ILE A 372 -23.79 0.39 7.45
CA ILE A 372 -23.12 1.68 7.27
C ILE A 372 -24.20 2.68 6.85
N PRO A 373 -24.47 3.74 7.64
CA PRO A 373 -25.59 4.63 7.38
C PRO A 373 -25.46 5.33 6.04
N GLU A 374 -26.58 5.49 5.34
CA GLU A 374 -26.58 6.13 4.03
C GLU A 374 -26.16 7.60 4.08
N TRP A 375 -26.41 8.30 5.20
CA TRP A 375 -25.88 9.64 5.44
C TRP A 375 -24.34 9.63 5.50
N PHE A 376 -23.70 8.55 5.92
CA PHE A 376 -22.24 8.51 5.90
C PHE A 376 -21.72 8.31 4.47
N SER A 377 -22.21 7.30 3.75
CA SER A 377 -21.74 6.93 2.42
C SER A 377 -22.87 6.40 1.55
N TYR A 378 -22.79 6.65 0.24
CA TYR A 378 -23.78 6.15 -0.71
C TYR A 378 -23.81 4.61 -0.76
N PRO A 379 -24.99 3.99 -0.95
CA PRO A 379 -25.14 2.53 -0.94
C PRO A 379 -24.23 1.80 -1.92
N GLU A 380 -24.12 2.29 -3.17
CA GLU A 380 -23.28 1.71 -4.21
C GLU A 380 -21.78 1.77 -3.88
N VAL A 381 -21.34 2.84 -3.21
CA VAL A 381 -19.96 2.96 -2.71
C VAL A 381 -19.73 1.93 -1.59
N VAL A 382 -20.65 1.84 -0.62
CA VAL A 382 -20.54 0.88 0.48
C VAL A 382 -20.50 -0.55 -0.03
N LYS A 383 -21.31 -0.89 -1.03
CA LYS A 383 -21.32 -2.21 -1.65
C LYS A 383 -19.92 -2.59 -2.16
N ILE A 384 -19.28 -1.72 -2.95
CA ILE A 384 -17.93 -1.95 -3.49
C ILE A 384 -16.89 -2.09 -2.38
N LEU A 385 -16.99 -1.29 -1.32
CA LEU A 385 -16.08 -1.38 -0.17
C LEU A 385 -16.22 -2.72 0.57
N ARG A 386 -17.44 -3.28 0.65
CA ARG A 386 -17.68 -4.60 1.26
C ARG A 386 -17.19 -5.75 0.41
N GLU A 387 -17.23 -5.64 -0.92
CA GLU A 387 -16.71 -6.68 -1.82
C GLU A 387 -15.22 -6.92 -1.60
N SER A 388 -14.48 -5.86 -1.25
CA SER A 388 -13.01 -5.91 -1.10
C SER A 388 -12.56 -5.99 0.36
N ASN A 389 -13.44 -5.64 1.30
CA ASN A 389 -13.27 -5.84 2.73
C ASN A 389 -14.44 -6.68 3.26
N PRO A 390 -14.50 -7.98 2.89
CA PRO A 390 -15.62 -8.82 3.26
C PRO A 390 -15.74 -8.95 4.79
N PRO A 391 -16.94 -9.21 5.32
CA PRO A 391 -17.11 -9.54 6.73
C PRO A 391 -16.29 -10.78 7.12
N ARG A 392 -15.95 -10.95 8.41
CA ARG A 392 -15.23 -12.13 8.92
C ARG A 392 -15.85 -13.46 8.46
N ALA A 393 -17.18 -13.52 8.40
CA ALA A 393 -17.95 -14.65 7.88
C ALA A 393 -17.55 -15.11 6.46
N SER A 394 -16.99 -14.22 5.63
CA SER A 394 -16.58 -14.49 4.25
C SER A 394 -15.07 -14.35 4.01
N GLN A 395 -14.29 -13.96 5.02
CA GLN A 395 -12.82 -13.89 4.94
C GLN A 395 -12.19 -15.26 5.09
N GLY A 396 -11.12 -15.54 4.35
CA GLY A 396 -10.29 -16.73 4.58
C GLY A 396 -9.51 -16.65 5.90
N PHE A 397 -9.03 -17.80 6.37
CA PHE A 397 -8.11 -17.88 7.51
C PHE A 397 -7.19 -19.09 7.39
N THR A 398 -6.05 -19.04 8.09
CA THR A 398 -5.18 -20.20 8.27
C THR A 398 -5.15 -20.64 9.74
N ILE A 399 -5.49 -21.91 9.98
CA ILE A 399 -5.17 -22.62 11.21
C ILE A 399 -3.83 -23.32 11.00
N PHE A 400 -2.82 -22.87 11.73
CA PHE A 400 -1.47 -23.40 11.67
C PHE A 400 -1.17 -24.21 12.92
N LEU A 401 -1.18 -25.53 12.79
CA LEU A 401 -0.84 -26.47 13.85
C LEU A 401 0.66 -26.69 13.89
N THR A 402 1.24 -26.65 15.09
CA THR A 402 2.65 -26.99 15.35
C THR A 402 2.74 -27.94 16.54
N GLY A 403 3.71 -28.85 16.50
CA GLY A 403 3.98 -29.81 17.56
C GLY A 403 4.89 -30.93 17.07
N TYR A 404 5.30 -31.79 17.99
CA TYR A 404 6.14 -32.94 17.68
C TYR A 404 5.53 -33.86 16.60
N MET A 405 6.37 -34.67 15.97
CA MET A 405 5.89 -35.77 15.12
C MET A 405 5.02 -36.69 15.98
N ASN A 406 3.89 -37.16 15.46
CA ASN A 406 2.93 -38.00 16.19
C ASN A 406 2.27 -37.33 17.42
N SER A 407 2.27 -36.00 17.54
CA SER A 407 1.58 -35.28 18.64
C SER A 407 0.06 -35.31 18.57
N GLY A 408 -0.52 -35.94 17.55
CA GLY A 408 -1.96 -35.92 17.24
C GLY A 408 -2.40 -34.78 16.31
N LYS A 409 -1.51 -33.84 15.96
CA LYS A 409 -1.81 -32.70 15.07
C LYS A 409 -2.43 -33.09 13.73
N ASP A 410 -1.99 -34.19 13.12
CA ASP A 410 -2.50 -34.67 11.84
C ASP A 410 -3.95 -35.19 11.95
N ALA A 411 -4.30 -35.83 13.07
CA ALA A 411 -5.66 -36.29 13.34
C ALA A 411 -6.58 -35.10 13.65
N ILE A 412 -6.10 -34.14 14.44
CA ILE A 412 -6.80 -32.86 14.71
C ILE A 412 -7.08 -32.13 13.40
N ALA A 413 -6.09 -32.00 12.52
CA ALA A 413 -6.23 -31.31 11.24
C ALA A 413 -7.29 -31.95 10.33
N ARG A 414 -7.30 -33.28 10.21
CA ARG A 414 -8.31 -34.02 9.43
C ARG A 414 -9.70 -33.90 10.02
N ALA A 415 -9.83 -34.01 11.34
CA ALA A 415 -11.11 -33.86 12.01
C ALA A 415 -11.66 -32.42 11.86
N LEU A 416 -10.80 -31.42 12.02
CA LEU A 416 -11.15 -30.02 11.80
C LEU A 416 -11.60 -29.77 10.35
N GLN A 417 -10.92 -30.39 9.36
CA GLN A 417 -11.34 -30.29 7.96
C GLN A 417 -12.79 -30.79 7.77
N VAL A 418 -13.13 -31.96 8.33
CA VAL A 418 -14.50 -32.50 8.27
C VAL A 418 -15.49 -31.56 8.94
N THR A 419 -15.17 -31.03 10.12
CA THR A 419 -16.04 -30.09 10.85
C THR A 419 -16.28 -28.80 10.06
N LEU A 420 -15.24 -28.21 9.44
CA LEU A 420 -15.39 -27.01 8.64
C LEU A 420 -16.15 -27.27 7.32
N ASN A 421 -15.94 -28.43 6.69
CA ASN A 421 -16.73 -28.83 5.52
C ASN A 421 -18.21 -29.03 5.88
N GLN A 422 -18.51 -29.59 7.06
CA GLN A 422 -19.88 -29.73 7.56
C GLN A 422 -20.53 -28.36 7.83
N GLN A 423 -19.76 -27.39 8.34
CA GLN A 423 -20.24 -26.02 8.54
C GLN A 423 -20.57 -25.32 7.20
N GLY A 424 -19.83 -25.63 6.12
CA GLY A 424 -20.19 -25.30 4.74
C GLY A 424 -19.95 -23.85 4.30
N GLY A 425 -19.29 -23.02 5.12
CA GLY A 425 -19.13 -21.59 4.83
C GLY A 425 -18.08 -21.25 3.76
N ARG A 426 -17.16 -22.18 3.43
CA ARG A 426 -16.04 -21.96 2.48
C ARG A 426 -15.36 -23.27 2.09
N SER A 427 -14.51 -23.21 1.07
CA SER A 427 -13.63 -24.32 0.73
C SER A 427 -12.55 -24.52 1.80
N VAL A 428 -12.22 -25.78 2.09
CA VAL A 428 -11.22 -26.16 3.09
C VAL A 428 -10.03 -26.83 2.42
N SER A 429 -8.84 -26.24 2.55
CA SER A 429 -7.58 -26.79 2.05
C SER A 429 -6.76 -27.34 3.21
N LEU A 430 -6.35 -28.61 3.10
CA LEU A 430 -5.60 -29.32 4.14
C LEU A 430 -4.15 -29.56 3.68
N LEU A 431 -3.21 -28.94 4.39
CA LEU A 431 -1.76 -29.00 4.15
C LEU A 431 -1.08 -29.79 5.29
N LEU A 432 -1.21 -31.12 5.27
CA LEU A 432 -0.52 -31.98 6.23
C LEU A 432 0.99 -32.01 5.98
N GLY A 433 1.78 -32.24 7.03
CA GLY A 433 3.24 -32.26 6.94
C GLY A 433 3.76 -33.23 5.86
N ASP A 434 3.24 -34.45 5.84
CA ASP A 434 3.65 -35.48 4.87
C ASP A 434 3.19 -35.12 3.43
N THR A 435 1.99 -34.55 3.28
CA THR A 435 1.48 -34.09 1.97
C THR A 435 2.32 -32.94 1.42
N VAL A 436 2.63 -31.93 2.24
CA VAL A 436 3.49 -30.80 1.83
C VAL A 436 4.89 -31.30 1.47
N ARG A 437 5.44 -32.22 2.26
CA ARG A 437 6.74 -32.84 1.97
C ARG A 437 6.73 -33.56 0.63
N HIS A 438 5.65 -34.24 0.26
CA HIS A 438 5.56 -34.91 -1.04
C HIS A 438 5.35 -33.94 -2.20
N GLU A 439 4.36 -33.05 -2.09
CA GLU A 439 3.88 -32.22 -3.20
C GLU A 439 4.74 -30.98 -3.46
N LEU A 440 5.27 -30.38 -2.39
CA LEU A 440 5.90 -29.06 -2.44
C LEU A 440 7.35 -29.04 -1.98
N SER A 441 7.89 -30.15 -1.45
CA SER A 441 9.20 -30.14 -0.77
C SER A 441 9.87 -31.52 -0.78
N SER A 442 9.68 -32.30 -1.85
CA SER A 442 10.17 -33.68 -1.94
C SER A 442 11.69 -33.75 -2.02
N GLU A 443 12.32 -32.66 -2.43
CA GLU A 443 13.76 -32.49 -2.55
C GLU A 443 14.42 -31.90 -1.29
N LEU A 444 13.64 -31.32 -0.37
CA LEU A 444 14.19 -30.64 0.81
C LEU A 444 14.59 -31.64 1.91
N GLY A 445 15.77 -31.41 2.48
CA GLY A 445 16.28 -32.14 3.63
C GLY A 445 15.63 -31.74 4.96
N PHE A 446 16.36 -32.02 6.04
CA PHE A 446 15.93 -31.76 7.42
C PHE A 446 16.87 -30.79 8.16
N THR A 447 17.71 -30.07 7.42
CA THR A 447 18.53 -28.99 7.99
C THR A 447 17.65 -27.85 8.49
N ARG A 448 18.21 -26.97 9.33
CA ARG A 448 17.51 -25.78 9.83
C ARG A 448 16.98 -24.92 8.68
N GLU A 449 17.80 -24.72 7.65
CA GLU A 449 17.48 -23.93 6.45
C GLU A 449 16.41 -24.62 5.60
N ASP A 450 16.55 -25.92 5.30
CA ASP A 450 15.55 -26.67 4.52
C ASP A 450 14.17 -26.66 5.19
N ARG A 451 14.15 -26.80 6.53
CA ARG A 451 12.92 -26.71 7.32
C ARG A 451 12.33 -25.31 7.25
N HIS A 452 13.15 -24.27 7.30
CA HIS A 452 12.69 -22.90 7.13
C HIS A 452 12.06 -22.70 5.74
N THR A 453 12.74 -23.10 4.66
CA THR A 453 12.23 -23.04 3.29
C THR A 453 10.94 -23.82 3.12
N ASN A 454 10.82 -25.01 3.72
CA ASN A 454 9.57 -25.77 3.72
C ASN A 454 8.42 -24.98 4.35
N ILE A 455 8.63 -24.31 5.49
CA ILE A 455 7.60 -23.46 6.10
C ILE A 455 7.31 -22.22 5.24
N GLN A 456 8.31 -21.61 4.60
CA GLN A 456 8.09 -20.50 3.66
C GLN A 456 7.19 -20.91 2.49
N ARG A 457 7.37 -22.12 1.94
CA ARG A 457 6.51 -22.68 0.87
C ARG A 457 5.08 -22.89 1.35
N ILE A 458 4.89 -23.43 2.57
CA ILE A 458 3.55 -23.55 3.17
C ILE A 458 2.92 -22.17 3.33
N ALA A 459 3.67 -21.20 3.86
CA ALA A 459 3.18 -19.85 4.10
C ALA A 459 2.76 -19.15 2.80
N PHE A 460 3.51 -19.32 1.72
CA PHE A 460 3.15 -18.81 0.39
C PHE A 460 1.81 -19.38 -0.09
N VAL A 461 1.67 -20.71 -0.12
CA VAL A 461 0.43 -21.37 -0.55
C VAL A 461 -0.75 -21.01 0.36
N ALA A 462 -0.53 -20.99 1.68
CA ALA A 462 -1.55 -20.63 2.65
C ALA A 462 -2.01 -19.16 2.52
N SER A 463 -1.09 -18.24 2.21
CA SER A 463 -1.42 -16.82 2.01
C SER A 463 -2.31 -16.62 0.79
N GLU A 464 -1.99 -17.25 -0.35
CA GLU A 464 -2.80 -17.16 -1.57
C GLU A 464 -4.21 -17.79 -1.38
N LEU A 465 -4.29 -18.95 -0.72
CA LEU A 465 -5.58 -19.58 -0.40
C LEU A 465 -6.39 -18.77 0.63
N THR A 466 -5.73 -18.16 1.60
CA THR A 466 -6.39 -17.27 2.57
C THR A 466 -6.95 -16.04 1.85
N ARG A 467 -6.19 -15.46 0.90
CA ARG A 467 -6.64 -14.34 0.06
C ARG A 467 -7.87 -14.69 -0.76
N SER A 468 -7.98 -15.93 -1.24
CA SER A 468 -9.16 -16.41 -1.99
C SER A 468 -10.37 -16.76 -1.12
N GLY A 469 -10.32 -16.51 0.20
CA GLY A 469 -11.43 -16.78 1.11
C GLY A 469 -11.48 -18.22 1.68
N ALA A 470 -10.46 -19.05 1.45
CA ALA A 470 -10.46 -20.43 1.92
C ALA A 470 -10.15 -20.56 3.43
N ALA A 471 -10.58 -21.66 4.03
CA ALA A 471 -10.04 -22.13 5.31
C ALA A 471 -8.83 -23.03 5.04
N VAL A 472 -7.64 -22.58 5.41
CA VAL A 472 -6.41 -23.36 5.30
C VAL A 472 -6.11 -24.02 6.63
N ILE A 473 -5.82 -25.32 6.62
CA ILE A 473 -5.37 -26.06 7.80
C ILE A 473 -3.98 -26.61 7.49
N ALA A 474 -2.94 -26.06 8.10
CA ALA A 474 -1.57 -26.54 7.96
C ALA A 474 -1.14 -27.29 9.22
N ALA A 475 -0.51 -28.47 9.07
CA ALA A 475 -0.01 -29.24 10.21
C ALA A 475 1.45 -29.72 10.06
N PRO A 476 2.41 -28.83 9.76
CA PRO A 476 3.83 -29.18 9.81
C PRO A 476 4.31 -29.37 11.27
N ILE A 477 5.57 -29.78 11.44
CA ILE A 477 6.23 -29.73 12.75
C ILE A 477 6.50 -28.27 13.15
N ALA A 478 7.06 -27.48 12.22
CA ALA A 478 7.46 -26.08 12.41
C ALA A 478 8.27 -25.85 13.70
N PRO A 479 9.47 -26.46 13.81
CA PRO A 479 10.21 -26.52 15.07
C PRO A 479 10.81 -25.18 15.52
N TYR A 480 11.02 -24.22 14.61
CA TYR A 480 11.67 -22.95 14.92
C TYR A 480 10.69 -21.77 14.90
N GLU A 481 10.80 -20.88 15.88
CA GLU A 481 9.96 -19.70 16.05
C GLU A 481 10.08 -18.74 14.88
N HIS A 482 11.29 -18.49 14.37
CA HIS A 482 11.49 -17.60 13.22
C HIS A 482 10.68 -18.05 11.99
N SER A 483 10.54 -19.36 11.78
CA SER A 483 9.74 -19.93 10.68
C SER A 483 8.24 -19.74 10.91
N ARG A 484 7.76 -19.94 12.14
CA ARG A 484 6.35 -19.70 12.50
C ARG A 484 5.98 -18.23 12.39
N LYS A 485 6.87 -17.35 12.85
CA LYS A 485 6.72 -15.90 12.71
C LYS A 485 6.63 -15.50 11.24
N TYR A 486 7.53 -16.01 10.39
CA TYR A 486 7.45 -15.77 8.94
C TYR A 486 6.10 -16.20 8.37
N ALA A 487 5.61 -17.40 8.72
CA ALA A 487 4.32 -17.89 8.25
C ALA A 487 3.16 -17.00 8.72
N ARG A 488 3.19 -16.55 9.98
CA ARG A 488 2.22 -15.59 10.52
C ARG A 488 2.25 -14.30 9.73
N ASP A 489 3.42 -13.71 9.51
CA ASP A 489 3.57 -12.42 8.85
C ASP A 489 3.09 -12.48 7.39
N ALA A 490 3.44 -13.56 6.66
CA ALA A 490 3.05 -13.77 5.26
C ALA A 490 1.55 -13.99 5.07
N VAL A 491 0.91 -14.77 5.93
CA VAL A 491 -0.55 -15.00 5.88
C VAL A 491 -1.31 -13.76 6.36
N SER A 492 -0.77 -13.03 7.34
CA SER A 492 -1.41 -11.81 7.88
C SER A 492 -1.57 -10.68 6.85
N GLN A 493 -0.84 -10.74 5.73
CA GLN A 493 -1.05 -9.83 4.58
C GLN A 493 -2.33 -10.15 3.79
N ALA A 494 -2.86 -11.37 3.90
CA ALA A 494 -4.00 -11.86 3.12
C ALA A 494 -5.26 -12.12 3.98
N GLY A 495 -5.10 -12.40 5.27
CA GLY A 495 -6.20 -12.68 6.20
C GLY A 495 -5.68 -13.09 7.57
N ASN A 496 -6.50 -13.77 8.39
CA ASN A 496 -6.08 -14.10 9.75
C ASN A 496 -5.29 -15.41 9.83
N PHE A 497 -4.32 -15.42 10.74
CA PHE A 497 -3.49 -16.58 11.08
C PHE A 497 -3.68 -16.93 12.55
N PHE A 498 -3.92 -18.22 12.82
CA PHE A 498 -4.05 -18.77 14.17
C PHE A 498 -3.01 -19.87 14.39
N LEU A 499 -2.13 -19.67 15.36
CA LEU A 499 -1.16 -20.68 15.78
C LEU A 499 -1.76 -21.57 16.86
N VAL A 500 -1.93 -22.85 16.56
CA VAL A 500 -2.40 -23.86 17.51
C VAL A 500 -1.22 -24.76 17.89
N HIS A 501 -0.73 -24.62 19.13
CA HIS A 501 0.33 -25.46 19.65
C HIS A 501 -0.25 -26.77 20.20
N VAL A 502 0.03 -27.86 19.49
CA VAL A 502 -0.29 -29.23 19.93
C VAL A 502 0.84 -29.70 20.85
N ALA A 503 0.80 -29.20 22.08
CA ALA A 503 1.78 -29.36 23.16
C ALA A 503 1.75 -30.75 23.82
N THR A 504 1.49 -31.78 23.04
CA THR A 504 1.49 -33.16 23.51
C THR A 504 2.92 -33.56 23.91
N PRO A 505 3.16 -34.07 25.13
CA PRO A 505 4.51 -34.41 25.61
C PRO A 505 5.26 -35.36 24.66
N LEU A 506 6.58 -35.16 24.53
CA LEU A 506 7.42 -35.98 23.66
C LEU A 506 7.34 -37.47 24.02
N GLU A 507 7.32 -37.78 25.32
CA GLU A 507 7.25 -39.16 25.83
C GLU A 507 5.96 -39.85 25.37
N TYR A 508 4.85 -39.11 25.30
CA TYR A 508 3.58 -39.62 24.78
C TYR A 508 3.65 -39.84 23.26
N CYS A 509 4.25 -38.90 22.53
CA CYS A 509 4.44 -38.99 21.08
C CYS A 509 5.30 -40.21 20.71
N GLU A 510 6.40 -40.45 21.44
CA GLU A 510 7.29 -41.60 21.26
C GLU A 510 6.58 -42.91 21.63
N LYS A 511 5.94 -42.97 22.79
CA LYS A 511 5.26 -44.18 23.28
C LYS A 511 4.15 -44.66 22.35
N THR A 512 3.47 -43.73 21.68
CA THR A 512 2.33 -44.03 20.80
C THR A 512 2.72 -44.11 19.31
N ASP A 513 4.02 -44.02 18.98
CA ASP A 513 4.49 -44.14 17.60
C ASP A 513 4.36 -45.58 17.09
N LYS A 514 3.38 -45.79 16.22
CA LYS A 514 3.13 -47.09 15.57
C LYS A 514 3.92 -47.30 14.28
N ARG A 515 4.67 -46.29 13.82
CA ARG A 515 5.49 -46.34 12.61
C ARG A 515 6.96 -46.65 12.91
N GLY A 516 7.35 -46.64 14.19
CA GLY A 516 8.72 -46.92 14.63
C GLY A 516 9.74 -45.88 14.19
N ILE A 517 9.31 -44.67 13.82
CA ILE A 517 10.17 -43.59 13.34
C ILE A 517 11.00 -43.02 14.48
N TYR A 518 10.41 -42.81 15.67
CA TYR A 518 11.17 -42.39 16.85
C TYR A 518 12.19 -43.47 17.27
N ALA A 519 11.82 -44.74 17.17
CA ALA A 519 12.75 -45.83 17.47
C ALA A 519 13.93 -45.87 16.47
N ALA A 520 13.68 -45.64 15.19
CA ALA A 520 14.72 -45.50 14.16
C ALA A 520 15.63 -44.28 14.43
N ALA A 521 15.04 -43.13 14.78
CA ALA A 521 15.78 -41.92 15.16
C ALA A 521 16.67 -42.17 16.39
N ARG A 522 16.15 -42.78 17.46
CA ARG A 522 16.91 -43.12 18.68
C ARG A 522 18.07 -44.09 18.42
N ARG A 523 18.00 -44.90 17.36
CA ARG A 523 19.10 -45.80 16.90
C ARG A 523 20.03 -45.14 15.88
N GLY A 524 19.84 -43.86 15.54
CA GLY A 524 20.69 -43.10 14.61
C GLY A 524 20.44 -43.38 13.13
N GLU A 525 19.37 -44.11 12.78
CA GLU A 525 18.99 -44.38 11.38
C GLU A 525 18.42 -43.13 10.70
N ILE A 526 17.86 -42.18 11.48
CA ILE A 526 17.35 -40.89 11.03
C ILE A 526 18.05 -39.78 11.81
N LYS A 527 18.89 -38.99 11.15
CA LYS A 527 19.60 -37.87 11.76
C LYS A 527 18.75 -36.60 11.75
N GLY A 528 18.97 -35.72 12.74
CA GLY A 528 18.31 -34.41 12.79
C GLY A 528 16.79 -34.51 13.03
N PHE A 529 16.38 -35.53 13.79
CA PHE A 529 14.97 -35.76 14.08
C PHE A 529 14.50 -34.88 15.25
N THR A 530 13.44 -34.10 15.04
CA THR A 530 12.95 -33.13 16.01
C THR A 530 12.48 -33.82 17.30
N GLY A 531 13.01 -33.38 18.45
CA GLY A 531 12.76 -33.99 19.77
C GLY A 531 13.77 -35.09 20.17
N VAL A 532 14.62 -35.54 19.24
CA VAL A 532 15.71 -36.49 19.52
C VAL A 532 17.06 -35.78 19.37
N ASP A 533 17.38 -35.35 18.15
CA ASP A 533 18.69 -34.73 17.81
C ASP A 533 18.55 -33.29 17.26
N ASP A 534 17.32 -32.84 16.96
CA ASP A 534 17.01 -31.49 16.49
C ASP A 534 16.01 -30.83 17.47
N PRO A 535 16.20 -29.55 17.87
CA PRO A 535 15.36 -28.92 18.88
C PRO A 535 13.93 -28.64 18.40
N TYR A 536 13.02 -28.52 19.36
CA TYR A 536 11.70 -27.92 19.17
C TYR A 536 11.59 -26.67 20.05
N GLU A 537 11.62 -25.49 19.43
CA GLU A 537 11.39 -24.23 20.12
C GLU A 537 9.89 -24.13 20.42
N ALA A 538 9.49 -24.37 21.67
CA ALA A 538 8.08 -24.33 22.05
C ALA A 538 7.47 -22.93 21.81
N PRO A 539 6.29 -22.82 21.18
CA PRO A 539 5.62 -21.53 20.98
C PRO A 539 5.33 -20.79 22.30
N GLU A 540 5.81 -19.55 22.42
CA GLU A 540 5.54 -18.70 23.59
C GLU A 540 4.17 -18.01 23.53
N LYS A 541 3.72 -17.64 22.33
CA LYS A 541 2.49 -16.88 22.08
C LYS A 541 1.62 -17.56 21.03
N ALA A 542 1.21 -18.80 21.33
CA ALA A 542 0.21 -19.50 20.54
C ALA A 542 -1.19 -18.92 20.83
N ASP A 543 -2.04 -18.87 19.80
CA ASP A 543 -3.43 -18.43 19.90
C ASP A 543 -4.28 -19.47 20.68
N LEU A 544 -3.90 -20.74 20.60
CA LEU A 544 -4.47 -21.84 21.39
C LEU A 544 -3.39 -22.89 21.70
N VAL A 545 -3.40 -23.45 22.91
CA VAL A 545 -2.52 -24.55 23.33
C VAL A 545 -3.38 -25.74 23.72
N VAL A 546 -3.07 -26.92 23.16
CA VAL A 546 -3.84 -28.15 23.38
C VAL A 546 -2.92 -29.34 23.61
N ASP A 547 -3.40 -30.37 24.30
CA ASP A 547 -2.62 -31.57 24.65
C ASP A 547 -3.44 -32.84 24.37
N ALA A 548 -3.03 -33.59 23.33
CA ALA A 548 -3.74 -34.81 22.91
C ALA A 548 -3.55 -35.99 23.89
N SER A 549 -2.69 -35.86 24.90
CA SER A 549 -2.60 -36.83 26.01
C SER A 549 -3.67 -36.63 27.08
N LYS A 550 -4.28 -35.43 27.13
CA LYS A 550 -5.29 -35.04 28.12
C LYS A 550 -6.67 -34.80 27.51
N GLN A 551 -6.71 -34.37 26.25
CA GLN A 551 -7.91 -34.02 25.52
C GLN A 551 -8.14 -34.97 24.34
N SER A 552 -9.40 -35.25 24.03
CA SER A 552 -9.75 -35.97 22.80
C SER A 552 -9.65 -35.04 21.58
N VAL A 553 -9.42 -35.62 20.40
CA VAL A 553 -9.42 -34.89 19.12
C VAL A 553 -10.70 -34.05 18.95
N ARG A 554 -11.86 -34.60 19.34
CA ARG A 554 -13.15 -33.90 19.27
C ARG A 554 -13.17 -32.64 20.15
N SER A 555 -12.66 -32.72 21.37
CA SER A 555 -12.60 -31.57 22.28
C SER A 555 -11.68 -30.49 21.75
N ILE A 556 -10.50 -30.88 21.25
CA ILE A 556 -9.53 -29.96 20.66
C ILE A 556 -10.12 -29.24 19.43
N VAL A 557 -10.76 -29.98 18.53
CA VAL A 557 -11.45 -29.39 17.38
C VAL A 557 -12.53 -28.42 17.84
N HIS A 558 -13.29 -28.75 18.88
CA HIS A 558 -14.31 -27.86 19.42
C HIS A 558 -13.71 -26.55 19.98
N GLU A 559 -12.58 -26.61 20.69
CA GLU A 559 -11.87 -25.41 21.16
C GLU A 559 -11.41 -24.52 20.01
N ILE A 560 -10.87 -25.10 18.92
CA ILE A 560 -10.51 -24.36 17.70
C ILE A 560 -11.76 -23.68 17.09
N ILE A 561 -12.88 -24.39 17.03
CA ILE A 561 -14.14 -23.85 16.51
C ILE A 561 -14.65 -22.69 17.38
N LEU A 562 -14.57 -22.77 18.71
CA LEU A 562 -14.97 -21.69 19.60
C LEU A 562 -14.12 -20.42 19.42
N VAL A 563 -12.81 -20.57 19.18
CA VAL A 563 -11.94 -19.43 18.84
C VAL A 563 -12.43 -18.76 17.56
N LEU A 564 -12.67 -19.54 16.50
CA LEU A 564 -13.15 -19.01 15.22
C LEU A 564 -14.56 -18.38 15.32
N GLU A 565 -15.44 -18.95 16.13
CA GLU A 565 -16.77 -18.41 16.40
C GLU A 565 -16.68 -17.06 17.11
N SER A 566 -15.86 -16.96 18.16
CA SER A 566 -15.66 -15.71 18.92
C SER A 566 -15.07 -14.57 18.07
N GLU A 567 -14.34 -14.93 17.02
CA GLU A 567 -13.76 -14.02 16.03
C GLU A 567 -14.70 -13.71 14.84
N GLY A 568 -15.93 -14.25 14.84
CA GLY A 568 -16.98 -13.95 13.87
C GLY A 568 -16.92 -14.71 12.54
N TYR A 569 -16.16 -15.80 12.44
CA TYR A 569 -16.01 -16.55 11.19
C TYR A 569 -17.21 -17.41 10.79
N PHE A 570 -18.14 -17.65 11.71
CA PHE A 570 -19.32 -18.49 11.50
C PHE A 570 -20.64 -17.74 11.61
N GLU A 571 -20.61 -16.40 11.72
CA GLU A 571 -21.81 -15.58 11.69
C GLU A 571 -22.50 -15.70 10.32
N LYS A 572 -23.83 -15.81 10.32
CA LYS A 572 -24.60 -15.72 9.07
C LYS A 572 -24.62 -14.27 8.61
N THR A 573 -24.09 -13.99 7.42
CA THR A 573 -24.34 -12.73 6.72
C THR A 573 -25.84 -12.60 6.50
N GLN A 574 -26.46 -11.62 7.16
CA GLN A 574 -27.87 -11.24 6.96
C GLN A 574 -28.09 -10.57 5.60
#